data_AF-A0A817A778-F1
#
_entry.id   AF-A0A817A778-F1
#
_cell.length_a   1.000
_cell.length_b   1.000
_cell.length_c   1.000
_cell.angle_alpha   90.00
_cell.angle_beta   90.00
_cell.angle_gamma   90.00
#
_symmetry.space_group_name_H-M   'P 1'
#
loop_
_entity.id
_entity.type
_entity.pdbx_description
1 polymer ?
#
loop_
_entity_poly.entity_id
_entity_poly.type
_entity_poly.pdbx_seq_one_letter_code
_entity_poly.pdbx_strand_id
1 'polypeptide(L)'
;RYLYVSDDKKSEVRRYKFGENNGTLVAGGNGEGDELNQLNSPGYLFVDRDHSVYVSDLNNHRVMKWNKGAKEGIVVAGGQGEGDALTQLYRP
;
A
#
# COMPACT_ATOMS: atom_id res chain seq x y z
N ARG A 1 9.84 17.97 2.18
CA ARG A 1 8.77 17.29 2.95
C ARG A 1 7.80 16.69 1.93
N TYR A 2 7.13 15.58 2.24
CA TYR A 2 6.17 14.93 1.33
C TYR A 2 4.86 14.63 2.05
N LEU A 3 3.75 14.66 1.31
CA LEU A 3 2.46 14.09 1.70
C LEU A 3 2.28 12.78 0.94
N TYR A 4 1.86 11.73 1.63
CA TYR A 4 1.50 10.44 1.01
C TYR A 4 -0.01 10.28 1.10
N VAL A 5 -0.62 9.86 0.00
CA VAL A 5 -2.07 9.75 -0.14
C VAL A 5 -2.38 8.38 -0.71
N SER A 6 -3.23 7.63 -0.02
CA SER A 6 -3.88 6.43 -0.55
C SER A 6 -5.10 6.87 -1.36
N ASP A 7 -5.13 6.54 -2.64
CA ASP A 7 -6.29 6.77 -3.53
C ASP A 7 -6.97 5.41 -3.71
N ASP A 8 -7.94 5.14 -2.83
CA ASP A 8 -8.57 3.83 -2.65
C ASP A 8 -9.20 3.31 -3.94
N LYS A 9 -9.97 4.15 -4.64
CA LYS A 9 -10.64 3.80 -5.90
C LYS A 9 -9.69 3.58 -7.06
N LYS A 10 -8.47 4.07 -6.97
CA LYS A 10 -7.43 3.82 -7.98
C LYS A 10 -6.48 2.71 -7.59
N SER A 11 -6.64 2.11 -6.40
CA SER A 11 -5.76 1.05 -5.92
C SER A 11 -4.28 1.46 -5.98
N GLU A 12 -3.99 2.68 -5.54
CA GLU A 12 -2.65 3.26 -5.62
C GLU A 12 -2.31 4.15 -4.43
N VAL A 13 -1.01 4.32 -4.19
CA VAL A 13 -0.50 5.34 -3.27
C VAL A 13 0.39 6.30 -4.02
N ARG A 14 0.16 7.59 -3.83
CA ARG A 14 0.96 8.67 -4.41
C ARG A 14 1.66 9.47 -3.33
N ARG A 15 2.85 9.96 -3.65
CA ARG A 15 3.52 11.01 -2.86
C ARG A 15 3.51 12.34 -3.61
N TYR A 16 3.31 13.41 -2.87
CA TYR A 16 3.32 14.80 -3.33
C TYR A 16 4.39 15.56 -2.57
N LYS A 17 5.24 16.28 -3.28
CA LYS A 17 6.08 17.29 -2.62
C LYS A 17 5.19 18.50 -2.29
N PHE A 18 5.38 19.10 -1.12
CA PHE A 18 4.58 20.27 -0.74
C PHE A 18 4.73 21.39 -1.78
N GLY A 19 3.59 21.93 -2.22
CA GLY A 19 3.52 22.95 -3.28
C GLY A 19 3.46 22.39 -4.70
N GLU A 20 3.54 21.06 -4.89
CA GLU A 20 3.38 20.41 -6.19
C GLU A 20 2.02 19.70 -6.27
N ASN A 21 1.36 19.79 -7.42
CA ASN A 21 0.06 19.16 -7.69
C ASN A 21 0.19 17.81 -8.42
N ASN A 22 1.38 17.45 -8.88
CA ASN A 22 1.64 16.20 -9.58
C ASN A 22 2.22 15.17 -8.61
N GLY A 23 1.46 14.10 -8.36
CA GLY A 23 1.86 13.01 -7.47
C GLY A 23 2.68 11.95 -8.19
N THR A 24 3.74 11.45 -7.53
CA THR A 24 4.50 10.29 -8.00
C THR A 24 3.89 9.01 -7.43
N LEU A 25 3.63 8.01 -8.27
CA LEU A 25 3.21 6.67 -7.85
C LEU A 25 4.31 6.00 -7.02
N VAL A 26 3.95 5.45 -5.87
CA VAL A 26 4.90 4.79 -4.94
C VAL A 26 4.47 3.39 -4.49
N ALA A 27 3.21 3.00 -4.69
CA ALA A 27 2.69 1.65 -4.49
C ALA A 27 1.43 1.43 -5.34
N GLY A 28 1.18 0.18 -5.74
CA GLY A 28 0.02 -0.20 -6.57
C GLY A 28 0.03 0.44 -7.97
N GLY A 29 -1.15 0.85 -8.44
CA GLY A 29 -1.31 1.54 -9.73
C GLY A 29 -1.38 0.63 -10.96
N ASN A 30 -1.45 -0.69 -10.77
CA ASN A 30 -1.61 -1.69 -11.84
C ASN A 30 -3.02 -2.29 -11.87
N GLY A 31 -4.02 -1.51 -11.44
CA GLY A 31 -5.39 -1.97 -11.24
C GLY A 31 -5.62 -2.61 -9.86
N GLU A 32 -6.90 -2.84 -9.55
CA GLU A 32 -7.31 -3.58 -8.37
C GLU A 32 -6.92 -5.07 -8.52
N GLY A 33 -6.33 -5.66 -7.48
CA GLY A 33 -5.98 -7.08 -7.45
C GLY A 33 -5.06 -7.45 -6.30
N ASP A 34 -4.63 -8.71 -6.25
CA ASP A 34 -3.84 -9.31 -5.18
C ASP A 34 -2.40 -9.67 -5.59
N GLU A 35 -1.99 -9.37 -6.83
CA GLU A 35 -0.59 -9.47 -7.26
C GLU A 35 0.31 -8.53 -6.44
N LEU A 36 1.62 -8.80 -6.41
CA LEU A 36 2.58 -8.02 -5.61
C LEU A 36 2.73 -6.57 -6.07
N ASN A 37 2.34 -6.26 -7.30
CA ASN A 37 2.33 -4.91 -7.86
C ASN A 37 0.93 -4.26 -7.85
N GLN A 38 -0.07 -4.90 -7.23
CA GLN A 38 -1.45 -4.44 -7.12
C GLN A 38 -1.85 -4.21 -5.66
N LEU A 39 -2.94 -3.48 -5.49
CA LEU A 39 -3.61 -3.22 -4.22
C LEU A 39 -5.11 -3.42 -4.44
N ASN A 40 -5.87 -3.61 -3.36
CA ASN A 40 -7.32 -3.65 -3.37
C ASN A 40 -7.91 -2.85 -2.20
N SER A 41 -8.48 -1.69 -2.52
CA SER A 41 -9.02 -0.71 -1.56
C SER A 41 -8.02 -0.35 -0.45
N PRO A 42 -6.81 0.16 -0.79
CA PRO A 42 -5.80 0.49 0.20
C PRO A 42 -6.25 1.65 1.10
N GLY A 43 -6.07 1.50 2.42
CA GLY A 43 -6.57 2.45 3.42
C GLY A 43 -5.45 3.19 4.15
N TYR A 44 -4.92 2.55 5.20
CA TYR A 44 -3.96 3.17 6.11
C TYR A 44 -2.52 3.09 5.59
N LEU A 45 -1.74 4.13 5.90
CA LEU A 45 -0.36 4.27 5.48
C LEU A 45 0.57 4.54 6.66
N PHE A 46 1.75 3.92 6.61
CA PHE A 46 2.91 4.31 7.42
C PHE A 46 4.13 4.47 6.50
N VAL A 47 4.99 5.44 6.80
CA VAL A 47 6.20 5.71 6.01
C VAL A 47 7.39 5.75 6.95
N ASP A 48 8.40 4.93 6.69
CA ASP A 48 9.62 4.87 7.50
C ASP A 48 10.67 5.91 7.05
N ARG A 49 11.79 5.95 7.77
CA ARG A 49 12.89 6.91 7.53
C ARG A 49 13.57 6.70 6.17
N ASP A 50 13.53 5.49 5.65
CA ASP A 50 14.09 5.12 4.33
C ASP A 50 13.11 5.39 3.19
N HIS A 51 11.95 5.98 3.51
CA HIS A 51 10.84 6.26 2.59
C HIS A 51 10.22 4.99 2.00
N SER A 52 10.27 3.88 2.74
CA SER A 52 9.42 2.73 2.43
C SER A 52 7.99 3.03 2.87
N VAL A 53 7.03 2.64 2.03
CA VAL A 53 5.60 2.83 2.29
C VAL A 53 5.00 1.49 2.70
N TYR A 54 4.35 1.48 3.85
CA TYR A 54 3.56 0.36 4.34
C TYR A 54 2.09 0.71 4.10
N VAL A 55 1.38 -0.17 3.41
CA VAL A 55 0.01 0.03 2.97
C VAL A 55 -0.83 -1.08 3.54
N SER A 56 -1.92 -0.72 4.22
CA SER A 56 -2.93 -1.69 4.61
C SER A 56 -3.84 -1.96 3.42
N ASP A 57 -3.70 -3.15 2.86
CA ASP A 57 -4.34 -3.59 1.63
C ASP A 57 -5.65 -4.31 1.98
N LEU A 58 -6.68 -3.50 2.27
CA LEU A 58 -7.82 -3.87 3.11
C LEU A 58 -8.55 -5.12 2.61
N ASN A 59 -8.88 -5.15 1.32
CA ASN A 59 -9.67 -6.24 0.74
C ASN A 59 -8.82 -7.48 0.44
N ASN A 60 -7.50 -7.35 0.46
CA ASN A 60 -6.57 -8.48 0.33
C ASN A 60 -6.09 -9.00 1.69
N HIS A 61 -6.61 -8.47 2.80
CA HIS A 61 -6.34 -8.99 4.15
C HIS A 61 -4.84 -9.08 4.48
N ARG A 62 -4.08 -8.08 4.03
CA ARG A 62 -2.62 -8.06 4.16
C ARG A 62 -2.09 -6.65 4.38
N VAL A 63 -0.87 -6.56 4.89
CA VAL A 63 -0.08 -5.33 4.91
C VAL A 63 1.09 -5.52 3.97
N MET A 64 1.27 -4.57 3.07
CA MET A 64 2.28 -4.60 2.02
C MET A 64 3.30 -3.49 2.23
N LYS A 65 4.58 -3.78 2.02
CA LYS A 65 5.69 -2.82 2.05
C LYS A 65 6.24 -2.59 0.66
N TRP A 66 6.35 -1.34 0.23
CA TRP A 66 7.14 -0.92 -0.93
C TRP A 66 8.38 -0.17 -0.48
N ASN A 67 9.55 -0.68 -0.84
CA ASN A 67 10.79 0.08 -0.74
C ASN A 67 10.76 1.26 -1.71
N LYS A 68 11.46 2.35 -1.41
CA LYS A 68 11.52 3.54 -2.27
C LYS A 68 11.95 3.17 -3.70
N GLY A 69 11.05 3.35 -4.67
CA GLY A 69 11.30 3.09 -6.10
C GLY A 69 11.08 1.64 -6.54
N ALA A 70 10.63 0.75 -5.66
CA ALA A 70 10.26 -0.62 -6.01
C ALA A 70 9.08 -0.65 -6.99
N LYS A 71 9.04 -1.70 -7.83
CA LYS A 71 7.94 -1.93 -8.79
C LYS A 71 6.83 -2.81 -8.23
N GLU A 72 7.15 -3.58 -7.21
CA GLU A 72 6.26 -4.49 -6.49
C GLU A 72 6.53 -4.39 -4.99
N GLY A 73 5.56 -4.81 -4.20
CA GLY A 73 5.61 -4.80 -2.75
C GLY A 73 6.00 -6.16 -2.20
N ILE A 74 6.15 -6.19 -0.88
CA ILE A 74 6.45 -7.38 -0.09
C ILE A 74 5.35 -7.50 0.96
N VAL A 75 4.73 -8.68 1.06
CA VAL A 75 3.80 -8.97 2.17
C VAL A 75 4.60 -8.98 3.47
N VAL A 76 4.24 -8.12 4.42
CA VAL A 76 4.92 -8.03 5.72
C VAL A 76 4.05 -8.49 6.89
N ALA A 77 2.74 -8.58 6.70
CA ALA A 77 1.79 -9.19 7.65
C ALA A 77 0.52 -9.64 6.92
N GLY A 78 -0.15 -10.68 7.44
CA GLY A 78 -1.37 -11.22 6.85
C GLY A 78 -1.13 -12.00 5.56
N GLY A 79 -2.10 -11.93 4.64
CA GLY A 79 -2.03 -12.57 3.32
C GLY A 79 -2.39 -14.06 3.29
N GLN A 80 -2.90 -14.61 4.40
CA GLN A 80 -3.43 -15.98 4.49
C GLN A 80 -4.96 -16.01 4.53
N GLY A 81 -5.59 -15.04 3.84
CA GLY A 81 -7.03 -14.81 3.89
C GLY A 81 -7.50 -14.11 5.16
N GLU A 82 -8.82 -13.96 5.25
CA GLU A 82 -9.49 -13.35 6.39
C GLU A 82 -9.73 -14.37 7.52
N GLY A 83 -9.60 -13.92 8.77
CA GLY A 83 -9.86 -14.74 9.95
C GLY A 83 -9.03 -14.35 11.17
N ASP A 84 -9.18 -15.13 12.24
CA ASP A 84 -8.61 -14.84 13.56
C ASP A 84 -7.29 -15.57 13.84
N ALA A 85 -6.76 -16.34 12.88
CA ALA A 85 -5.45 -16.97 13.04
C ALA A 85 -4.33 -15.91 13.09
N LEU A 86 -3.22 -16.23 13.74
CA LEU A 86 -2.07 -15.30 13.88
C LEU A 86 -1.46 -14.82 12.55
N THR A 87 -1.76 -15.50 11.45
CA THR A 87 -1.31 -15.17 10.09
C THR A 87 -2.41 -14.55 9.23
N GLN A 88 -3.62 -14.39 9.76
CA GLN A 88 -4.77 -13.81 9.08
C GLN A 88 -5.04 -12.40 9.60
N LEU A 89 -5.61 -11.56 8.75
CA LEU A 89 -6.03 -10.21 9.09
C LEU A 89 -7.43 -9.97 8.55
N TYR A 90 -8.19 -9.09 9.20
CA TYR A 90 -9.52 -8.71 8.74
C TYR A 90 -9.53 -7.22 8.44
N ARG A 91 -9.37 -6.88 7.14
CA ARG A 91 -9.38 -5.48 6.67
C ARG A 91 -8.50 -4.55 7.54
N PRO A 92 -7.19 -4.88 7.67
CA PRO A 92 -6.29 -4.29 8.66
C PRO A 92 -6.07 -2.78 8.51
#